data_AF-W7UE60-F1
#
_entry.id   AF-W7UE60-F1
#
_cell.length_a   1.000
_cell.length_b   1.000
_cell.length_c   1.000
_cell.angle_alpha   90.00
_cell.angle_beta   90.00
_cell.angle_gamma   90.00
#
_symmetry.space_group_name_H-M   'P 1'
#
loop_
_entity.id
_entity.type
_entity.pdbx_description
1 polymer ?
#
loop_
_entity_poly.entity_id
_entity_poly.type
_entity_poly.pdbx_seq_one_letter_code
_entity_poly.pdbx_strand_id
1 'polypeptide(L)'
;MGYNLFNVKEVSGVFNSKLNDFRASLGSAVCKGKNITFADNDITYMLKLQHERLSKKGLELDYDIYSRDDNKNKFMTGSNWRDTHYESTVCFNQSGIKRKVRKDGKIKYKDDHKSVLYETITDVVTGTHPDNDPICCPNCGALSTVAGLQNGCSHCRTKFQMDDLFPKVTSYYFLDSPGMTKEEFRSGYLISYTITLIAMFILCLVLRKGIGSYIVSAIASIVLAYILYAYFLLMKLIVGAISSAGKMGTAGSRRKFETRMKKISPEFSYEYFTSKTLSLIKTAVFSENEKDLLFYEGEKLDPKMKDIIDLNYGGALGCESIHEDGDFVTVVTKAYFDVLYAGGDKVFFKKQVFSATLKRRTDIPVNFNFSMTKIACPSCGASFDATKNKNCPYCGNKYEITTDDWALVELKYN
;
A
#
# COMPACT_ATOMS: atom_id res chain seq x y z
N MET A 1 -8.38 1.16 -11.37
CA MET A 1 -8.23 0.12 -12.42
C MET A 1 -7.13 0.58 -13.38
N GLY A 2 -6.03 -0.16 -13.48
CA GLY A 2 -4.91 0.27 -14.35
C GLY A 2 -3.68 -0.61 -14.23
N TYR A 3 -3.84 -1.92 -14.40
CA TYR A 3 -2.71 -2.81 -14.66
C TYR A 3 -2.88 -3.36 -16.07
N ASN A 4 -1.79 -3.43 -16.82
CA ASN A 4 -1.75 -4.17 -18.08
C ASN A 4 -1.99 -5.65 -17.77
N LEU A 5 -3.26 -6.08 -17.80
CA LEU A 5 -3.71 -7.45 -17.57
C LEU A 5 -3.27 -8.42 -18.69
N PHE A 6 -2.51 -7.96 -19.68
CA PHE A 6 -2.16 -8.71 -20.88
C PHE A 6 -0.80 -9.45 -20.79
N ASN A 7 0.00 -9.22 -19.74
CA ASN A 7 1.29 -9.91 -19.51
C ASN A 7 1.42 -10.40 -18.06
N VAL A 8 0.39 -11.07 -17.55
CA VAL A 8 0.37 -11.57 -16.18
C VAL A 8 1.15 -12.89 -16.12
N LYS A 9 2.36 -12.85 -15.56
CA LYS A 9 3.20 -14.04 -15.32
C LYS A 9 3.32 -14.32 -13.82
N GLU A 10 3.46 -15.59 -13.46
CA GLU A 10 3.78 -15.99 -12.09
C GLU A 10 5.17 -15.46 -11.70
N VAL A 11 5.27 -14.91 -10.49
CA VAL A 11 6.54 -14.45 -9.91
C VAL A 11 7.46 -15.66 -9.65
N SER A 12 8.77 -15.52 -9.87
CA SER A 12 9.73 -16.61 -9.64
C SER A 12 9.74 -17.08 -8.17
N GLY A 13 10.16 -18.32 -7.92
CA GLY A 13 10.04 -18.96 -6.60
C GLY A 13 10.70 -18.19 -5.44
N VAL A 14 11.87 -17.59 -5.66
CA VAL A 14 12.60 -16.84 -4.62
C VAL A 14 11.88 -15.53 -4.27
N PHE A 15 11.47 -14.74 -5.27
CA PHE A 15 10.71 -13.51 -5.05
C PHE A 15 9.34 -13.82 -4.44
N ASN A 16 8.71 -14.91 -4.87
CA ASN A 16 7.42 -15.34 -4.33
C ASN A 16 7.51 -15.70 -2.84
N SER A 17 8.59 -16.35 -2.39
CA SER A 17 8.81 -16.58 -0.95
C SER A 17 8.90 -15.26 -0.18
N LYS A 18 9.71 -14.31 -0.66
CA LYS A 18 9.88 -12.99 -0.02
C LYS A 18 8.56 -12.22 0.13
N LEU A 19 7.70 -12.24 -0.88
CA LEU A 19 6.37 -11.61 -0.82
C LEU A 19 5.45 -12.28 0.20
N ASN A 20 5.48 -13.61 0.28
CA ASN A 20 4.71 -14.33 1.29
C ASN A 20 5.22 -14.06 2.70
N ASP A 21 6.54 -13.99 2.89
CA ASP A 21 7.17 -13.67 4.18
C ASP A 21 6.84 -12.24 4.62
N PHE A 22 6.87 -11.28 3.69
CA PHE A 22 6.41 -9.90 3.93
C PHE A 22 4.94 -9.89 4.36
N ARG A 23 4.05 -10.53 3.59
CA ARG A 23 2.62 -10.64 3.89
C ARG A 23 2.35 -11.24 5.27
N ALA A 24 3.05 -12.33 5.61
CA ALA A 24 2.90 -13.00 6.92
C ALA A 24 3.41 -12.12 8.09
N SER A 25 4.38 -11.25 7.83
CA SER A 25 5.00 -10.40 8.85
C SER A 25 4.24 -9.09 9.11
N LEU A 26 3.49 -8.59 8.13
CA LEU A 26 2.71 -7.34 8.24
C LEU A 26 1.84 -7.27 9.49
N GLY A 27 1.14 -8.36 9.83
CA GLY A 27 0.26 -8.39 11.01
C GLY A 27 1.03 -8.19 12.32
N SER A 28 2.20 -8.81 12.43
CA SER A 28 3.08 -8.63 13.60
C SER A 28 3.73 -7.25 13.63
N ALA A 29 4.02 -6.66 12.46
CA ALA A 29 4.59 -5.32 12.39
C ALA A 29 3.59 -4.26 12.89
N VAL A 30 2.35 -4.29 12.41
CA VAL A 30 1.28 -3.37 12.85
C VAL A 30 0.94 -3.57 14.33
N CYS A 31 0.74 -4.82 14.76
CA CYS A 31 0.28 -5.13 16.10
C CYS A 31 1.38 -4.96 17.17
N LYS A 32 2.61 -5.38 16.88
CA LYS A 32 3.71 -5.53 17.86
C LYS A 32 4.93 -4.65 17.57
N GLY A 33 4.91 -3.85 16.50
CA GLY A 33 6.04 -3.00 16.12
C GLY A 33 7.27 -3.80 15.67
N LYS A 34 7.09 -5.04 15.19
CA LYS A 34 8.19 -5.85 14.67
C LYS A 34 8.66 -5.35 13.30
N ASN A 35 9.96 -5.42 13.06
CA ASN A 35 10.52 -5.20 11.72
C ASN A 35 10.15 -6.35 10.78
N ILE A 36 10.09 -6.06 9.48
CA ILE A 36 9.87 -7.04 8.43
C ILE A 36 11.16 -7.21 7.65
N THR A 37 11.74 -8.41 7.70
CA THR A 37 12.86 -8.79 6.85
C THR A 37 12.42 -8.64 5.39
N PHE A 38 13.16 -7.89 4.57
CA PHE A 38 12.85 -7.54 3.16
C PHE A 38 11.87 -6.37 2.91
N ALA A 39 11.39 -5.67 3.94
CA ALA A 39 10.78 -4.36 3.73
C ALA A 39 11.86 -3.29 3.58
N ASP A 40 11.61 -2.26 2.78
CA ASP A 40 12.47 -1.09 2.78
C ASP A 40 12.34 -0.29 4.09
N ASN A 41 13.26 0.65 4.27
CA ASN A 41 13.31 1.46 5.48
C ASN A 41 12.10 2.39 5.61
N ASP A 42 11.54 2.86 4.48
CA ASP A 42 10.36 3.74 4.47
C ASP A 42 9.11 2.98 4.99
N ILE A 43 8.87 1.75 4.54
CA ILE A 43 7.81 0.88 5.08
C ILE A 43 8.05 0.59 6.55
N THR A 44 9.28 0.21 6.92
CA THR A 44 9.63 -0.12 8.31
C THR A 44 9.36 1.05 9.24
N TYR A 45 9.77 2.26 8.83
CA TYR A 45 9.53 3.48 9.59
C TYR A 45 8.04 3.81 9.69
N MET A 46 7.30 3.73 8.57
CA MET A 46 5.87 4.02 8.54
C MET A 46 5.06 3.04 9.42
N LEU A 47 5.37 1.73 9.38
CA LEU A 47 4.73 0.73 10.24
C LEU A 47 5.05 0.96 11.72
N LYS A 48 6.27 1.40 12.04
CA LYS A 48 6.65 1.79 13.40
C LYS A 48 5.82 2.99 13.88
N LEU A 49 5.67 4.04 13.08
CA LEU A 49 4.82 5.19 13.44
C LEU A 49 3.35 4.79 13.65
N GLN A 50 2.83 3.89 12.80
CA GLN A 50 1.48 3.35 12.96
C GLN A 50 1.34 2.59 14.29
N HIS A 51 2.29 1.72 14.61
CA HIS A 51 2.31 0.97 15.87
C HIS A 51 2.38 1.90 17.08
N GLU A 52 3.30 2.87 17.08
CA GLU A 52 3.45 3.84 18.16
C GLU A 52 2.16 4.64 18.39
N ARG A 53 1.45 5.01 17.33
CA ARG A 53 0.15 5.67 17.43
C ARG A 53 -0.91 4.79 18.11
N LEU A 54 -0.98 3.52 17.75
CA LEU A 54 -1.89 2.56 18.37
C LEU A 54 -1.56 2.41 19.86
N SER A 55 -0.29 2.22 20.19
CA SER A 55 0.18 2.10 21.58
C SER A 55 -0.14 3.34 22.42
N LYS A 56 0.08 4.56 21.89
CA LYS A 56 -0.26 5.81 22.58
C LYS A 56 -1.75 5.97 22.84
N LYS A 57 -2.60 5.43 21.96
CA LYS A 57 -4.06 5.42 22.13
C LYS A 57 -4.55 4.24 23.00
N GLY A 58 -3.65 3.37 23.48
CA GLY A 58 -4.01 2.16 24.24
C GLY A 58 -4.79 1.15 23.41
N LEU A 59 -4.50 1.08 22.11
CA LEU A 59 -5.20 0.22 21.15
C LEU A 59 -4.32 -0.93 20.68
N GLU A 60 -4.95 -2.08 20.51
CA GLU A 60 -4.35 -3.23 19.83
C GLU A 60 -5.12 -3.44 18.52
N LEU A 61 -4.41 -3.37 17.38
CA LEU A 61 -4.96 -3.69 16.07
C LEU A 61 -4.43 -5.05 15.63
N ASP A 62 -5.28 -6.09 15.74
CA ASP A 62 -5.01 -7.35 15.07
C ASP A 62 -5.21 -7.14 13.57
N TYR A 63 -4.21 -7.50 12.77
CA TYR A 63 -4.19 -7.31 11.32
C TYR A 63 -3.87 -8.65 10.65
N ASP A 64 -4.90 -9.46 10.43
CA ASP A 64 -4.78 -10.82 9.91
C ASP A 64 -4.98 -10.84 8.40
N ILE A 65 -3.94 -11.20 7.66
CA ILE A 65 -3.95 -11.26 6.20
C ILE A 65 -3.97 -12.72 5.78
N TYR A 66 -5.01 -13.13 5.06
CA TYR A 66 -5.22 -14.51 4.66
C TYR A 66 -5.32 -14.64 3.13
N SER A 67 -4.88 -15.78 2.58
CA SER A 67 -5.08 -16.09 1.16
C SER A 67 -6.56 -16.35 0.90
N ARG A 68 -7.09 -15.83 -0.21
CA ARG A 68 -8.47 -16.15 -0.67
C ARG A 68 -8.54 -17.34 -1.61
N ASP A 69 -7.39 -17.85 -2.06
CA ASP A 69 -7.27 -19.02 -2.93
C ASP A 69 -6.48 -20.11 -2.19
N ASP A 70 -7.10 -21.28 -2.04
CA ASP A 70 -6.61 -22.43 -1.26
C ASP A 70 -5.32 -23.04 -1.84
N ASN A 71 -4.97 -22.78 -3.10
CA ASN A 71 -3.85 -23.45 -3.76
C ASN A 71 -2.73 -22.55 -4.29
N LYS A 72 -2.74 -21.24 -4.05
CA LYS A 72 -1.74 -20.33 -4.66
C LYS A 72 -1.39 -19.15 -3.75
N ASN A 73 -0.43 -19.39 -2.85
CA ASN A 73 0.51 -18.38 -2.33
C ASN A 73 1.41 -17.83 -3.47
N LYS A 74 0.86 -17.65 -4.66
CA LYS A 74 1.55 -17.25 -5.87
C LYS A 74 1.19 -15.82 -6.17
N PHE A 75 2.21 -15.00 -6.31
CA PHE A 75 2.07 -13.64 -6.78
C PHE A 75 2.13 -13.61 -8.30
N MET A 76 1.32 -12.73 -8.86
CA MET A 76 1.32 -12.44 -10.27
C MET A 76 2.00 -11.10 -10.52
N THR A 77 2.75 -11.00 -11.61
CA THR A 77 3.40 -9.76 -12.05
C THR A 77 2.41 -8.83 -12.75
N GLY A 78 2.57 -7.54 -12.52
CA GLY A 78 1.81 -6.44 -13.11
C GLY A 78 2.74 -5.48 -13.86
N SER A 79 2.53 -4.17 -13.66
CA SER A 79 3.39 -3.14 -14.26
C SER A 79 4.82 -3.23 -13.72
N ASN A 80 5.80 -2.95 -14.57
CA ASN A 80 7.19 -2.75 -14.19
C ASN A 80 7.70 -1.38 -14.69
N TRP A 81 8.76 -0.89 -14.04
CA TRP A 81 9.50 0.30 -14.43
C TRP A 81 10.95 0.16 -14.00
N ARG A 82 11.85 0.88 -14.68
CA ARG A 82 13.29 0.80 -14.39
C ARG A 82 13.96 2.15 -14.59
N ASP A 83 14.99 2.41 -13.80
CA ASP A 83 15.97 3.46 -14.07
C ASP A 83 17.29 2.82 -14.56
N THR A 84 18.39 3.55 -14.49
CA THR A 84 19.73 3.06 -14.87
C THR A 84 20.22 1.90 -14.00
N HIS A 85 19.81 1.83 -12.73
CA HIS A 85 20.35 0.90 -11.73
C HIS A 85 19.32 -0.11 -11.21
N TYR A 86 18.04 0.29 -11.11
CA TYR A 86 16.99 -0.49 -10.45
C TYR A 86 15.82 -0.81 -11.38
N GLU A 87 15.27 -2.02 -11.24
CA GLU A 87 14.00 -2.44 -11.81
C GLU A 87 13.00 -2.69 -10.69
N SER A 88 11.80 -2.16 -10.84
CA SER A 88 10.70 -2.37 -9.91
C SER A 88 9.52 -3.01 -10.62
N THR A 89 8.88 -3.97 -9.96
CA THR A 89 7.71 -4.69 -10.47
C THR A 89 6.62 -4.73 -9.42
N VAL A 90 5.40 -4.38 -9.82
CA VAL A 90 4.21 -4.60 -9.00
C VAL A 90 3.82 -6.07 -9.08
N CYS A 91 3.71 -6.69 -7.93
CA CYS A 91 3.25 -8.04 -7.72
C CYS A 91 1.89 -8.00 -7.01
N PHE A 92 1.00 -8.94 -7.31
CA PHE A 92 -0.30 -9.00 -6.65
C PHE A 92 -0.80 -10.42 -6.38
N ASN A 93 -1.53 -10.57 -5.28
CA ASN A 93 -2.14 -11.83 -4.86
C ASN A 93 -3.55 -11.60 -4.29
N GLN A 94 -4.47 -12.54 -4.54
CA GLN A 94 -5.82 -12.49 -3.98
C GLN A 94 -5.78 -12.82 -2.48
N SER A 95 -5.93 -11.79 -1.66
CA SER A 95 -5.85 -11.88 -0.20
C SER A 95 -7.06 -11.22 0.47
N GLY A 96 -7.36 -11.57 1.70
CA GLY A 96 -8.31 -10.85 2.54
C GLY A 96 -7.62 -10.29 3.77
N ILE A 97 -8.25 -9.32 4.42
CA ILE A 97 -7.76 -8.72 5.65
C ILE A 97 -8.88 -8.74 6.67
N LYS A 98 -8.64 -9.37 7.81
CA LYS A 98 -9.47 -9.27 9.00
C LYS A 98 -8.80 -8.34 9.98
N ARG A 99 -9.47 -7.24 10.33
CA ARG A 99 -8.99 -6.33 11.37
C ARG A 99 -9.85 -6.44 12.60
N LYS A 100 -9.22 -6.44 13.76
CA LYS A 100 -9.91 -6.30 15.05
C LYS A 100 -9.18 -5.26 15.88
N VAL A 101 -9.88 -4.20 16.26
CA VAL A 101 -9.34 -3.19 17.18
C VAL A 101 -9.85 -3.47 18.57
N ARG A 102 -8.93 -3.59 19.52
CA ARG A 102 -9.23 -3.79 20.94
C ARG A 102 -8.74 -2.60 21.75
N LYS A 103 -9.46 -2.31 22.82
CA LYS A 103 -9.08 -1.36 23.88
C LYS A 103 -9.45 -2.01 25.20
N ASP A 104 -8.47 -2.16 26.11
CA ASP A 104 -8.65 -2.82 27.41
C ASP A 104 -9.27 -4.23 27.30
N GLY A 105 -8.79 -5.01 26.32
CA GLY A 105 -9.28 -6.36 26.03
C GLY A 105 -10.67 -6.45 25.36
N LYS A 106 -11.40 -5.33 25.23
CA LYS A 106 -12.72 -5.29 24.57
C LYS A 106 -12.57 -4.95 23.09
N ILE A 107 -13.25 -5.71 22.23
CA ILE A 107 -13.32 -5.43 20.79
C ILE A 107 -14.15 -4.17 20.57
N LYS A 108 -13.54 -3.12 20.01
CA LYS A 108 -14.19 -1.85 19.65
C LYS A 108 -14.60 -1.82 18.18
N TYR A 109 -13.90 -2.56 17.33
CA TYR A 109 -14.18 -2.63 15.90
C TYR A 109 -13.72 -3.97 15.34
N LYS A 110 -14.46 -4.50 14.36
CA LYS A 110 -14.02 -5.65 13.57
C LYS A 110 -14.54 -5.52 12.14
N ASP A 111 -13.72 -5.91 11.19
CA ASP A 111 -14.13 -6.07 9.80
C ASP A 111 -13.37 -7.21 9.11
N ASP A 112 -13.85 -7.57 7.93
CA ASP A 112 -13.30 -8.58 7.05
C ASP A 112 -13.44 -8.10 5.61
N HIS A 113 -12.32 -7.72 4.98
CA HIS A 113 -12.26 -7.14 3.65
C HIS A 113 -11.64 -8.09 2.64
N LYS A 114 -12.44 -8.49 1.67
CA LYS A 114 -11.99 -9.24 0.50
C LYS A 114 -11.23 -8.31 -0.44
N SER A 115 -9.93 -8.53 -0.55
CA SER A 115 -9.02 -7.59 -1.20
C SER A 115 -8.15 -8.29 -2.26
N VAL A 116 -7.26 -7.52 -2.87
CA VAL A 116 -6.06 -7.97 -3.55
C VAL A 116 -4.90 -7.22 -2.91
N LEU A 117 -3.89 -7.93 -2.43
CA LEU A 117 -2.65 -7.33 -1.95
C LEU A 117 -1.78 -7.00 -3.16
N TYR A 118 -1.34 -5.75 -3.24
CA TYR A 118 -0.34 -5.27 -4.17
C TYR A 118 0.93 -4.95 -3.41
N GLU A 119 2.05 -5.45 -3.91
CA GLU A 119 3.38 -5.22 -3.38
C GLU A 119 4.30 -4.80 -4.53
N THR A 120 5.19 -3.84 -4.32
CA THR A 120 6.22 -3.49 -5.29
C THR A 120 7.54 -4.08 -4.83
N ILE A 121 8.13 -4.96 -5.63
CA ILE A 121 9.51 -5.41 -5.45
C ILE A 121 10.41 -4.50 -6.27
N THR A 122 11.51 -4.07 -5.68
CA THR A 122 12.63 -3.41 -6.37
C THR A 122 13.86 -4.30 -6.29
N ASP A 123 14.56 -4.46 -7.42
CA ASP A 123 15.80 -5.22 -7.58
C ASP A 123 16.80 -4.45 -8.48
N VAL A 124 18.05 -4.90 -8.57
CA VAL A 124 19.11 -4.29 -9.41
C VAL A 124 19.06 -4.86 -10.84
N VAL A 125 19.12 -3.98 -11.85
CA VAL A 125 18.93 -4.33 -13.28
C VAL A 125 19.95 -5.36 -13.80
N THR A 126 21.19 -5.30 -13.33
CA THR A 126 22.31 -6.12 -13.87
C THR A 126 22.51 -7.44 -13.15
N GLY A 127 21.78 -7.73 -12.07
CA GLY A 127 22.03 -8.90 -11.20
C GLY A 127 23.40 -8.87 -10.48
N THR A 128 24.22 -7.85 -10.70
CA THR A 128 25.34 -7.52 -9.82
C THR A 128 24.74 -6.88 -8.58
N HIS A 129 24.61 -7.66 -7.52
CA HIS A 129 24.26 -7.13 -6.20
C HIS A 129 25.19 -5.94 -5.88
N PRO A 130 24.69 -4.89 -5.21
CA PRO A 130 25.43 -3.65 -4.96
C PRO A 130 26.62 -3.83 -4.01
N ASP A 131 27.08 -5.06 -3.81
CA ASP A 131 28.24 -5.50 -3.07
C ASP A 131 29.48 -4.62 -3.30
N ASN A 132 29.62 -4.08 -4.51
CA ASN A 132 30.73 -3.21 -4.92
C ASN A 132 30.39 -1.72 -4.97
N ASP A 133 29.15 -1.31 -4.68
CA ASP A 133 28.75 0.09 -4.67
C ASP A 133 29.48 0.83 -3.54
N PRO A 134 30.07 2.00 -3.83
CA PRO A 134 30.78 2.78 -2.83
C PRO A 134 29.80 3.38 -1.82
N ILE A 135 29.98 3.07 -0.54
CA ILE A 135 29.22 3.60 0.58
C ILE A 135 30.16 4.05 1.70
N CYS A 136 29.88 5.22 2.27
CA CYS A 136 30.60 5.68 3.46
C CYS A 136 30.15 4.88 4.68
N CYS A 137 31.11 4.32 5.42
CA CYS A 137 30.85 3.57 6.65
C CYS A 137 30.03 4.44 7.62
N PRO A 138 28.83 4.00 8.04
CA PRO A 138 27.99 4.80 8.93
C PRO A 138 28.62 5.11 10.30
N ASN A 139 29.58 4.29 10.74
CA ASN A 139 30.21 4.47 12.04
C ASN A 139 31.46 5.38 12.00
N CYS A 140 32.23 5.37 10.91
CA CYS A 140 33.51 6.09 10.86
C CYS A 140 33.71 6.97 9.61
N GLY A 141 32.75 7.02 8.69
CA GLY A 141 32.81 7.83 7.48
C GLY A 141 33.75 7.32 6.40
N ALA A 142 34.52 6.25 6.64
CA ALA A 142 35.44 5.72 5.65
C ALA A 142 34.72 5.14 4.42
N LEU A 143 35.21 5.46 3.23
CA LEU A 143 34.68 4.92 1.97
C LEU A 143 34.92 3.40 1.93
N SER A 144 33.85 2.64 1.76
CA SER A 144 33.88 1.17 1.68
C SER A 144 32.90 0.69 0.61
N THR A 145 32.77 -0.63 0.45
CA THR A 145 31.72 -1.23 -0.41
C THR A 145 30.67 -1.92 0.46
N VAL A 146 29.48 -2.15 -0.08
CA VAL A 146 28.38 -2.83 0.63
C VAL A 146 28.82 -4.22 1.15
N ALA A 147 29.45 -5.04 0.33
CA ALA A 147 29.99 -6.33 0.78
C ALA A 147 31.18 -6.18 1.74
N GLY A 148 31.96 -5.11 1.61
CA GLY A 148 33.01 -4.76 2.57
C GLY A 148 32.45 -4.52 3.97
N LEU A 149 31.32 -3.81 4.08
CA LEU A 149 30.67 -3.50 5.36
C LEU A 149 29.97 -4.70 6.01
N GLN A 150 29.52 -5.69 5.24
CA GLN A 150 29.04 -6.97 5.77
C GLN A 150 30.16 -7.74 6.50
N ASN A 151 31.36 -7.71 5.92
CA ASN A 151 32.54 -8.39 6.47
C ASN A 151 33.28 -7.56 7.53
N GLY A 152 32.97 -6.26 7.60
CA GLY A 152 33.50 -5.30 8.56
C GLY A 152 34.25 -4.18 7.86
N CYS A 153 33.94 -2.93 8.22
CA CYS A 153 34.65 -1.77 7.70
C CYS A 153 36.18 -1.92 7.87
N SER A 154 36.94 -1.66 6.80
CA SER A 154 38.40 -1.72 6.80
C SER A 154 39.06 -0.80 7.85
N HIS A 155 38.37 0.28 8.24
CA HIS A 155 38.89 1.25 9.21
C HIS A 155 38.42 0.98 10.65
N CYS A 156 37.11 0.89 10.90
CA CYS A 156 36.58 0.76 12.26
C CYS A 156 36.13 -0.65 12.63
N ARG A 157 36.24 -1.62 11.71
CA ARG A 157 35.81 -3.03 11.84
C ARG A 157 34.35 -3.26 12.20
N THR A 158 33.53 -2.22 12.22
CA THR A 158 32.08 -2.33 12.43
C THR A 158 31.49 -3.14 11.29
N LYS A 159 30.84 -4.25 11.66
CA LYS A 159 30.08 -5.10 10.74
C LYS A 159 28.64 -4.63 10.74
N PHE A 160 28.10 -4.43 9.55
CA PHE A 160 26.71 -4.06 9.37
C PHE A 160 25.96 -5.28 8.87
N GLN A 161 24.90 -5.65 9.58
CA GLN A 161 23.91 -6.55 9.02
C GLN A 161 23.12 -5.75 7.98
N MET A 162 23.49 -5.89 6.71
CA MET A 162 22.88 -5.14 5.63
C MET A 162 21.61 -5.87 5.18
N ASP A 163 20.50 -5.61 5.86
CA ASP A 163 19.16 -6.02 5.40
C ASP A 163 18.70 -5.21 4.16
N ASP A 164 19.56 -4.35 3.60
CA ASP A 164 19.41 -3.63 2.32
C ASP A 164 19.88 -4.48 1.11
N LEU A 165 19.71 -5.81 1.20
CA LEU A 165 19.96 -6.73 0.09
C LEU A 165 18.75 -6.75 -0.85
N PHE A 166 18.94 -6.23 -2.06
CA PHE A 166 17.98 -6.43 -3.14
C PHE A 166 17.81 -7.92 -3.42
N PRO A 167 16.59 -8.37 -3.75
CA PRO A 167 15.35 -7.60 -3.86
C PRO A 167 14.70 -7.27 -2.51
N LYS A 168 13.99 -6.13 -2.45
CA LYS A 168 13.19 -5.67 -1.30
C LYS A 168 11.80 -5.17 -1.72
N VAL A 169 10.85 -5.17 -0.78
CA VAL A 169 9.52 -4.58 -0.95
C VAL A 169 9.58 -3.10 -0.63
N THR A 170 9.19 -2.25 -1.58
CA THR A 170 9.28 -0.77 -1.49
C THR A 170 7.92 -0.08 -1.41
N SER A 171 6.83 -0.82 -1.64
CA SER A 171 5.48 -0.29 -1.49
C SER A 171 4.48 -1.44 -1.33
N TYR A 172 3.43 -1.21 -0.55
CA TYR A 172 2.31 -2.14 -0.47
C TYR A 172 0.98 -1.43 -0.22
N TYR A 173 -0.10 -2.03 -0.70
CA TYR A 173 -1.48 -1.61 -0.42
C TYR A 173 -2.48 -2.71 -0.78
N PHE A 174 -3.68 -2.58 -0.25
CA PHE A 174 -4.78 -3.50 -0.54
C PHE A 174 -5.84 -2.79 -1.36
N LEU A 175 -6.34 -3.44 -2.40
CA LEU A 175 -7.49 -2.94 -3.16
C LEU A 175 -8.69 -3.84 -2.94
N ASP A 176 -9.85 -3.23 -2.69
CA ASP A 176 -11.14 -3.92 -2.65
C ASP A 176 -11.33 -4.77 -3.92
N SER A 177 -11.65 -6.04 -3.73
CA SER A 177 -11.92 -6.97 -4.81
C SER A 177 -13.40 -7.31 -4.84
N PRO A 178 -14.18 -6.79 -5.82
CA PRO A 178 -15.55 -7.21 -6.00
C PRO A 178 -15.64 -8.63 -6.57
N GLY A 179 -14.56 -9.12 -7.18
CA GLY A 179 -14.46 -10.46 -7.74
C GLY A 179 -14.54 -11.54 -6.67
N MET A 180 -15.17 -12.65 -7.03
CA MET A 180 -15.28 -13.83 -6.17
C MET A 180 -14.43 -14.97 -6.70
N THR A 181 -13.88 -15.77 -5.79
CA THR A 181 -13.28 -17.05 -6.15
C THR A 181 -14.38 -18.07 -6.48
N LYS A 182 -14.00 -19.16 -7.15
CA LYS A 182 -14.95 -20.24 -7.48
C LYS A 182 -15.62 -20.82 -6.24
N GLU A 183 -14.86 -20.94 -5.15
CA GLU A 183 -15.33 -21.47 -3.88
C GLU A 183 -16.26 -20.50 -3.16
N GLU A 184 -15.95 -19.21 -3.19
CA GLU A 184 -16.85 -18.17 -2.67
C GLU A 184 -18.17 -18.13 -3.43
N PHE A 185 -18.12 -18.25 -4.76
CA PHE A 185 -19.33 -18.35 -5.58
C PHE A 185 -20.14 -19.60 -5.22
N ARG A 186 -19.49 -20.77 -5.12
CA ARG A 186 -20.12 -22.04 -4.77
C ARG A 186 -20.76 -21.99 -3.38
N SER A 187 -20.04 -21.45 -2.39
CA SER A 187 -20.54 -21.31 -1.01
C SER A 187 -21.77 -20.41 -0.94
N GLY A 188 -21.72 -19.23 -1.58
CA GLY A 188 -22.87 -18.32 -1.61
C GLY A 188 -24.08 -18.89 -2.36
N TYR A 189 -23.84 -19.62 -3.46
CA TYR A 189 -24.90 -20.32 -4.19
C TYR A 189 -25.56 -21.41 -3.33
N LEU A 190 -24.77 -22.21 -2.59
CA LEU A 190 -25.31 -23.25 -1.70
C LEU A 190 -26.19 -22.68 -0.58
N ILE A 191 -25.80 -21.52 -0.02
CA ILE A 191 -26.60 -20.80 0.97
C ILE A 191 -27.91 -20.33 0.34
N SER A 192 -27.86 -19.68 -0.83
CA SER A 192 -29.05 -19.24 -1.57
C SER A 192 -29.99 -20.41 -1.84
N TYR A 193 -29.45 -21.54 -2.30
CA TYR A 193 -30.19 -22.77 -2.58
C TYR A 193 -30.87 -23.35 -1.34
N THR A 194 -30.17 -23.38 -0.20
CA THR A 194 -30.76 -23.89 1.04
C THR A 194 -31.93 -23.02 1.50
N ILE A 195 -31.78 -21.69 1.39
CA ILE A 195 -32.85 -20.74 1.74
C ILE A 195 -34.07 -20.91 0.81
N THR A 196 -33.86 -20.98 -0.51
CA THR A 196 -34.99 -21.15 -1.45
C THR A 196 -35.66 -22.51 -1.31
N LEU A 197 -34.89 -23.57 -1.04
CA LEU A 197 -35.44 -24.90 -0.79
C LEU A 197 -36.34 -24.91 0.45
N ILE A 198 -35.90 -24.31 1.56
CA ILE A 198 -36.71 -24.18 2.78
C ILE A 198 -37.97 -23.35 2.51
N ALA A 199 -37.84 -22.22 1.82
CA ALA A 199 -38.98 -21.37 1.48
C ALA A 199 -40.02 -22.09 0.61
N MET A 200 -39.57 -22.84 -0.40
CA MET A 200 -40.45 -23.64 -1.26
C MET A 200 -41.09 -24.80 -0.51
N PHE A 201 -40.36 -25.43 0.42
CA PHE A 201 -40.90 -26.49 1.27
C PHE A 201 -42.02 -25.98 2.18
N ILE A 202 -41.80 -24.83 2.85
CA ILE A 202 -42.83 -24.17 3.66
C ILE A 202 -44.05 -23.82 2.81
N LEU A 203 -43.86 -23.30 1.59
CA LEU A 203 -44.95 -22.99 0.68
C LEU A 203 -45.78 -24.23 0.31
N CYS A 204 -45.14 -25.37 0.03
CA CYS A 204 -45.84 -26.62 -0.26
C CYS A 204 -46.65 -27.15 0.93
N LEU A 205 -46.12 -26.99 2.16
CA LEU A 205 -46.85 -27.33 3.40
C LEU A 205 -48.09 -26.47 3.60
N VAL A 206 -47.96 -25.14 3.43
CA VAL A 206 -49.07 -24.19 3.56
C VAL A 206 -50.16 -24.45 2.52
N LEU A 207 -49.77 -24.75 1.28
CA LEU A 207 -50.71 -25.01 0.18
C LEU A 207 -51.26 -26.43 0.17
N ARG A 208 -50.94 -27.28 1.18
CA ARG A 208 -51.37 -28.69 1.32
C ARG A 208 -51.24 -29.49 0.01
N LYS A 209 -50.13 -29.31 -0.72
CA LYS A 209 -49.92 -30.01 -1.99
C LYS A 209 -49.43 -31.45 -1.78
N GLY A 210 -49.80 -32.34 -2.70
CA GLY A 210 -49.43 -33.76 -2.67
C GLY A 210 -47.93 -34.00 -2.93
N ILE A 211 -47.47 -35.24 -2.70
CA ILE A 211 -46.05 -35.60 -2.66
C ILE A 211 -45.28 -35.22 -3.95
N GLY A 212 -45.91 -35.33 -5.12
CA GLY A 212 -45.29 -34.97 -6.41
C GLY A 212 -44.91 -33.48 -6.54
N SER A 213 -45.54 -32.60 -5.76
CA SER A 213 -45.22 -31.17 -5.76
C SER A 213 -43.87 -30.84 -5.11
N TYR A 214 -43.41 -31.67 -4.17
CA TYR A 214 -42.11 -31.45 -3.51
C TYR A 214 -40.96 -31.64 -4.50
N ILE A 215 -41.04 -32.62 -5.40
CA ILE A 215 -40.00 -32.88 -6.41
C ILE A 215 -39.89 -31.70 -7.38
N VAL A 216 -41.03 -31.22 -7.89
CA VAL A 216 -41.06 -30.06 -8.79
C VAL A 216 -40.53 -28.80 -8.07
N SER A 217 -40.89 -28.61 -6.80
CA SER A 217 -40.41 -27.49 -6.00
C SER A 217 -38.90 -27.53 -5.74
N ALA A 218 -38.32 -28.73 -5.56
CA ALA A 218 -36.88 -28.91 -5.38
C ALA A 218 -36.12 -28.54 -6.65
N ILE A 219 -36.58 -28.97 -7.84
CA ILE A 219 -35.96 -28.58 -9.12
C ILE A 219 -36.09 -27.06 -9.35
N ALA A 220 -37.28 -26.51 -9.09
CA ALA A 220 -37.52 -25.07 -9.22
C ALA A 220 -36.61 -24.25 -8.29
N SER A 221 -36.32 -24.76 -7.08
CA SER A 221 -35.46 -24.07 -6.11
C SER A 221 -34.01 -23.91 -6.58
N ILE A 222 -33.49 -24.83 -7.40
CA ILE A 222 -32.13 -24.76 -7.99
C ILE A 222 -32.02 -23.56 -8.92
N VAL A 223 -32.99 -23.42 -9.83
CA VAL A 223 -33.03 -22.34 -10.83
C VAL A 223 -33.31 -21.00 -10.16
N LEU A 224 -34.30 -20.96 -9.25
CA LEU A 224 -34.65 -19.76 -8.53
C LEU A 224 -33.49 -19.26 -7.64
N ALA A 225 -32.78 -20.16 -6.97
CA ALA A 225 -31.59 -19.83 -6.18
C ALA A 225 -30.50 -19.17 -7.03
N TYR A 226 -30.29 -19.67 -8.25
CA TYR A 226 -29.31 -19.12 -9.17
C TYR A 226 -29.69 -17.70 -9.59
N ILE A 227 -30.95 -17.48 -9.99
CA ILE A 227 -31.45 -16.17 -10.39
C ILE A 227 -31.35 -15.16 -9.23
N LEU A 228 -31.82 -15.55 -8.03
CA LEU A 228 -31.77 -14.67 -6.85
C LEU A 228 -30.33 -14.35 -6.45
N TYR A 229 -29.43 -15.35 -6.49
CA TYR A 229 -28.03 -15.13 -6.18
C TYR A 229 -27.34 -14.25 -7.23
N ALA A 230 -27.58 -14.49 -8.52
CA ALA A 230 -27.07 -13.65 -9.60
C ALA A 230 -27.58 -12.20 -9.48
N TYR A 231 -28.86 -12.00 -9.15
CA TYR A 231 -29.41 -10.68 -8.87
C TYR A 231 -28.73 -10.01 -7.67
N PHE A 232 -28.54 -10.73 -6.57
CA PHE A 232 -27.80 -10.23 -5.40
C PHE A 232 -26.38 -9.79 -5.78
N LEU A 233 -25.66 -10.58 -6.59
CA LEU A 233 -24.33 -10.23 -7.06
C LEU A 233 -24.34 -9.02 -7.98
N LEU A 234 -25.34 -8.90 -8.87
CA LEU A 234 -25.52 -7.73 -9.71
C LEU A 234 -25.75 -6.47 -8.87
N MET A 235 -26.62 -6.54 -7.86
CA MET A 235 -26.85 -5.42 -6.93
C MET A 235 -25.59 -5.06 -6.15
N LYS A 236 -24.82 -6.05 -5.67
CA LYS A 236 -23.53 -5.82 -5.02
C LYS A 236 -22.54 -5.12 -5.95
N LEU A 237 -22.50 -5.51 -7.23
CA LEU A 237 -21.66 -4.87 -8.24
C LEU A 237 -22.10 -3.43 -8.51
N ILE A 238 -23.40 -3.17 -8.64
CA ILE A 238 -23.95 -1.83 -8.84
C ILE A 238 -23.63 -0.92 -7.64
N VAL A 239 -23.86 -1.38 -6.41
CA VAL A 239 -23.51 -0.63 -5.19
C VAL A 239 -22.00 -0.35 -5.14
N GLY A 240 -21.17 -1.34 -5.50
CA GLY A 240 -19.73 -1.16 -5.63
C GLY A 240 -19.35 -0.09 -6.67
N ALA A 241 -19.98 -0.12 -7.85
CA ALA A 241 -19.78 0.85 -8.92
C ALA A 241 -20.18 2.27 -8.49
N ILE A 242 -21.34 2.43 -7.85
CA ILE A 242 -21.80 3.72 -7.31
C ILE A 242 -20.81 4.24 -6.26
N SER A 243 -20.37 3.38 -5.32
CA SER A 243 -19.41 3.76 -4.28
C SER A 243 -18.02 4.14 -4.82
N SER A 244 -17.71 3.73 -6.05
CA SER A 244 -16.46 4.02 -6.75
C SER A 244 -16.61 5.07 -7.86
N ALA A 245 -17.79 5.67 -8.04
CA ALA A 245 -18.04 6.64 -9.11
C ALA A 245 -17.10 7.85 -9.03
N GLY A 246 -16.82 8.38 -7.83
CA GLY A 246 -15.83 9.45 -7.63
C GLY A 246 -14.41 9.06 -8.08
N LYS A 247 -14.05 7.77 -7.94
CA LYS A 247 -12.78 7.22 -8.41
C LYS A 247 -12.72 7.09 -9.94
N MET A 248 -13.86 6.94 -10.63
CA MET A 248 -13.87 6.84 -12.11
C MET A 248 -13.43 8.14 -12.80
N GLY A 249 -13.67 9.30 -12.18
CA GLY A 249 -13.19 10.59 -12.70
C GLY A 249 -11.67 10.66 -12.83
N THR A 250 -10.92 9.85 -12.08
CA THR A 250 -9.45 9.79 -12.15
C THR A 250 -8.93 8.81 -13.22
N ALA A 251 -9.78 7.96 -13.79
CA ALA A 251 -9.35 6.94 -14.76
C ALA A 251 -8.87 7.57 -16.08
N GLY A 252 -9.57 8.61 -16.57
CA GLY A 252 -9.17 9.36 -17.75
C GLY A 252 -8.01 10.33 -17.51
N SER A 253 -7.82 10.80 -16.26
CA SER A 253 -6.74 11.72 -15.91
C SER A 253 -5.38 11.03 -15.90
N ARG A 254 -5.30 9.75 -15.51
CA ARG A 254 -4.02 9.01 -15.40
C ARG A 254 -3.21 9.06 -16.69
N ARG A 255 -3.78 8.62 -17.83
CA ARG A 255 -3.04 8.56 -19.11
C ARG A 255 -2.58 9.95 -19.56
N LYS A 256 -3.44 10.96 -19.40
CA LYS A 256 -3.13 12.36 -19.73
C LYS A 256 -1.99 12.89 -18.86
N PHE A 257 -2.07 12.65 -17.55
CA PHE A 257 -1.06 13.02 -16.57
C PHE A 257 0.28 12.34 -16.88
N GLU A 258 0.29 11.02 -17.06
CA GLU A 258 1.51 10.27 -17.37
C GLU A 258 2.14 10.73 -18.69
N THR A 259 1.33 10.98 -19.72
CA THR A 259 1.84 11.51 -21.01
C THR A 259 2.46 12.89 -20.84
N ARG A 260 1.85 13.76 -20.02
CA ARG A 260 2.40 15.10 -19.75
C ARG A 260 3.68 15.01 -18.93
N MET A 261 3.70 14.21 -17.87
CA MET A 261 4.89 14.03 -17.03
C MET A 261 6.05 13.42 -17.80
N LYS A 262 5.82 12.45 -18.69
CA LYS A 262 6.87 11.89 -19.56
C LYS A 262 7.47 12.88 -20.56
N LYS A 263 6.81 14.00 -20.84
CA LYS A 263 7.42 15.09 -21.63
C LYS A 263 8.37 15.95 -20.79
N ILE A 264 8.11 16.04 -19.49
CA ILE A 264 8.90 16.84 -18.52
C ILE A 264 10.09 16.02 -18.00
N SER A 265 9.83 14.76 -17.63
CA SER A 265 10.78 13.80 -17.07
C SER A 265 10.56 12.46 -17.80
N PRO A 266 11.35 12.15 -18.85
CA PRO A 266 11.14 10.97 -19.69
C PRO A 266 11.13 9.63 -18.94
N GLU A 267 11.86 9.54 -17.82
CA GLU A 267 11.94 8.40 -16.92
C GLU A 267 10.73 8.28 -15.98
N PHE A 268 9.79 9.23 -16.00
CA PHE A 268 8.63 9.24 -15.10
C PHE A 268 7.83 7.92 -15.14
N SER A 269 7.61 7.36 -13.95
CA SER A 269 6.73 6.22 -13.71
C SER A 269 5.54 6.63 -12.85
N TYR A 270 4.33 6.41 -13.35
CA TYR A 270 3.10 6.72 -12.61
C TYR A 270 2.96 5.84 -11.35
N GLU A 271 3.36 4.57 -11.45
CA GLU A 271 3.37 3.61 -10.36
C GLU A 271 4.37 4.03 -9.27
N TYR A 272 5.58 4.45 -9.64
CA TYR A 272 6.55 5.01 -8.68
C TYR A 272 5.97 6.25 -7.98
N PHE A 273 5.46 7.21 -8.77
CA PHE A 273 4.84 8.43 -8.24
C PHE A 273 3.69 8.12 -7.28
N THR A 274 2.86 7.13 -7.60
CA THR A 274 1.77 6.67 -6.73
C THR A 274 2.33 6.13 -5.42
N SER A 275 3.26 5.17 -5.48
CA SER A 275 3.90 4.59 -4.29
C SER A 275 4.54 5.65 -3.40
N LYS A 276 5.27 6.60 -4.01
CA LYS A 276 5.91 7.68 -3.27
C LYS A 276 4.90 8.62 -2.62
N THR A 277 3.87 9.04 -3.35
CA THR A 277 2.77 9.86 -2.81
C THR A 277 2.12 9.19 -1.60
N LEU A 278 1.85 7.88 -1.68
CA LEU A 278 1.27 7.13 -0.56
C LEU A 278 2.22 7.08 0.64
N SER A 279 3.50 6.83 0.42
CA SER A 279 4.52 6.80 1.50
C SER A 279 4.61 8.15 2.22
N LEU A 280 4.69 9.25 1.46
CA LEU A 280 4.76 10.61 2.02
C LEU A 280 3.49 10.96 2.81
N ILE A 281 2.31 10.69 2.27
CA ILE A 281 1.03 10.93 2.96
C ILE A 281 0.95 10.11 4.25
N LYS A 282 1.21 8.80 4.19
CA LYS A 282 1.15 7.92 5.38
C LYS A 282 2.12 8.38 6.46
N THR A 283 3.36 8.69 6.08
CA THR A 283 4.38 9.13 7.03
C THR A 283 4.01 10.47 7.65
N ALA A 284 3.54 11.45 6.88
CA ALA A 284 3.05 12.72 7.40
C ALA A 284 1.86 12.53 8.36
N VAL A 285 0.88 11.70 7.97
CA VAL A 285 -0.30 11.42 8.81
C VAL A 285 0.10 10.73 10.10
N PHE A 286 0.99 9.72 10.07
CA PHE A 286 1.36 8.93 11.24
C PHE A 286 2.38 9.61 12.17
N SER A 287 3.13 10.59 11.66
CA SER A 287 4.07 11.36 12.47
C SER A 287 3.37 12.17 13.57
N GLU A 288 4.03 12.26 14.72
CA GLU A 288 3.55 13.04 15.86
C GLU A 288 3.56 14.53 15.56
N ASN A 289 4.66 14.99 14.98
CA ASN A 289 4.87 16.36 14.57
C ASN A 289 5.35 16.39 13.12
N GLU A 290 4.44 16.72 12.22
CA GLU A 290 4.71 16.87 10.79
C GLU A 290 5.79 17.91 10.48
N LYS A 291 6.04 18.87 11.39
CA LYS A 291 7.06 19.90 11.19
C LYS A 291 8.49 19.37 11.33
N ASP A 292 8.69 18.16 11.86
CA ASP A 292 10.00 17.55 11.99
C ASP A 292 10.43 16.81 10.70
N LEU A 293 9.48 16.57 9.79
CA LEU A 293 9.70 15.89 8.53
C LEU A 293 10.37 16.83 7.53
N LEU A 294 11.53 16.44 7.00
CA LEU A 294 12.24 17.20 5.98
C LEU A 294 11.42 17.32 4.69
N PHE A 295 10.70 16.26 4.31
CA PHE A 295 9.91 16.23 3.08
C PHE A 295 8.58 16.98 3.19
N TYR A 296 8.24 17.55 4.34
CA TYR A 296 6.99 18.25 4.56
C TYR A 296 7.21 19.75 4.75
N GLU A 297 6.66 20.53 3.83
CA GLU A 297 6.75 22.00 3.84
C GLU A 297 5.41 22.70 4.13
N GLY A 298 4.35 21.91 4.37
CA GLY A 298 3.01 22.43 4.56
C GLY A 298 2.73 23.00 5.95
N GLU A 299 1.55 23.62 6.06
CA GLU A 299 0.99 24.07 7.33
C GLU A 299 0.65 22.90 8.26
N LYS A 300 0.25 23.22 9.49
CA LYS A 300 -0.18 22.18 10.45
C LYS A 300 -1.30 21.31 9.87
N LEU A 301 -1.18 19.99 10.02
CA LEU A 301 -2.20 19.04 9.56
C LEU A 301 -3.51 19.20 10.33
N ASP A 302 -4.63 18.87 9.66
CA ASP A 302 -5.94 18.85 10.31
C ASP A 302 -5.89 17.92 11.55
N PRO A 303 -6.30 18.39 12.75
CA PRO A 303 -6.28 17.59 13.97
C PRO A 303 -6.99 16.24 13.85
N LYS A 304 -8.02 16.12 12.99
CA LYS A 304 -8.73 14.86 12.73
C LYS A 304 -7.81 13.77 12.18
N MET A 305 -6.71 14.13 11.51
CA MET A 305 -5.74 13.16 11.01
C MET A 305 -5.01 12.43 12.16
N LYS A 306 -4.94 13.03 13.36
CA LYS A 306 -4.33 12.38 14.54
C LYS A 306 -5.20 11.23 15.09
N ASP A 307 -6.46 11.15 14.69
CA ASP A 307 -7.33 10.02 15.00
C ASP A 307 -7.21 8.87 14.02
N ILE A 308 -6.46 9.01 12.93
CA ILE A 308 -6.25 7.93 11.95
C ILE A 308 -5.30 6.89 12.53
N ILE A 309 -5.79 5.64 12.65
CA ILE A 309 -5.04 4.48 13.15
C ILE A 309 -4.70 3.44 12.07
N ASP A 310 -5.39 3.49 10.93
CA ASP A 310 -5.05 2.71 9.73
C ASP A 310 -5.42 3.49 8.47
N LEU A 311 -4.56 3.43 7.45
CA LEU A 311 -4.66 4.25 6.24
C LEU A 311 -4.28 3.41 5.01
N ASN A 312 -5.27 2.81 4.36
CA ASN A 312 -5.07 1.97 3.17
C ASN A 312 -5.44 2.71 1.87
N TYR A 313 -4.67 2.51 0.81
CA TYR A 313 -4.94 3.17 -0.48
C TYR A 313 -6.19 2.59 -1.14
N GLY A 314 -7.15 3.46 -1.45
CA GLY A 314 -8.43 3.09 -2.05
C GLY A 314 -8.38 2.87 -3.57
N GLY A 315 -7.20 2.79 -4.20
CA GLY A 315 -7.07 2.41 -5.61
C GLY A 315 -7.34 3.52 -6.64
N ALA A 316 -7.38 4.78 -6.21
CA ALA A 316 -7.47 5.92 -7.11
C ALA A 316 -6.60 7.09 -6.63
N LEU A 317 -5.77 7.58 -7.54
CA LEU A 317 -5.00 8.81 -7.41
C LEU A 317 -5.33 9.65 -8.65
N GLY A 318 -6.00 10.79 -8.45
CA GLY A 318 -6.27 11.76 -9.50
C GLY A 318 -5.18 12.81 -9.54
N CYS A 319 -4.90 13.35 -10.73
CA CYS A 319 -4.12 14.57 -10.88
C CYS A 319 -5.10 15.70 -11.22
N GLU A 320 -5.09 16.76 -10.42
CA GLU A 320 -5.95 17.92 -10.60
C GLU A 320 -5.27 18.98 -11.45
N SER A 321 -4.02 19.31 -11.12
CA SER A 321 -3.22 20.28 -11.85
C SER A 321 -1.74 19.92 -11.84
N ILE A 322 -1.03 20.45 -12.83
CA ILE A 322 0.42 20.41 -12.94
C ILE A 322 0.87 21.83 -13.30
N HIS A 323 1.76 22.37 -12.47
CA HIS A 323 2.39 23.68 -12.65
C HIS A 323 3.89 23.48 -12.84
N GLU A 324 4.44 24.10 -13.87
CA GLU A 324 5.87 24.05 -14.21
C GLU A 324 6.45 25.44 -13.93
N ASP A 325 7.54 25.50 -13.18
CA ASP A 325 8.23 26.73 -12.77
C ASP A 325 9.74 26.51 -12.84
N GLY A 326 10.34 26.93 -13.96
CA GLY A 326 11.74 26.62 -14.28
C GLY A 326 12.02 25.12 -14.27
N ASP A 327 12.97 24.70 -13.45
CA ASP A 327 13.36 23.29 -13.28
C ASP A 327 12.42 22.51 -12.33
N PHE A 328 11.37 23.13 -11.81
CA PHE A 328 10.46 22.49 -10.84
C PHE A 328 9.10 22.20 -11.44
N VAL A 329 8.54 21.06 -11.03
CA VAL A 329 7.15 20.70 -11.27
C VAL A 329 6.40 20.57 -9.95
N THR A 330 5.21 21.15 -9.88
CA THR A 330 4.28 21.01 -8.76
C THR A 330 3.01 20.31 -9.25
N VAL A 331 2.64 19.21 -8.61
CA VAL A 331 1.49 18.38 -8.96
C VAL A 331 0.50 18.36 -7.80
N VAL A 332 -0.74 18.75 -8.07
CA VAL A 332 -1.84 18.62 -7.10
C VAL A 332 -2.58 17.32 -7.38
N THR A 333 -2.72 16.48 -6.36
CA THR A 333 -3.33 15.16 -6.47
C THR A 333 -4.53 15.00 -5.55
N LYS A 334 -5.45 14.11 -5.94
CA LYS A 334 -6.55 13.61 -5.08
C LYS A 334 -6.36 12.12 -4.85
N ALA A 335 -5.92 11.75 -3.66
CA ALA A 335 -5.69 10.38 -3.25
C ALA A 335 -6.87 9.85 -2.43
N TYR A 336 -7.46 8.74 -2.87
CA TYR A 336 -8.56 8.07 -2.16
C TYR A 336 -8.00 7.04 -1.19
N PHE A 337 -8.50 7.04 0.04
CA PHE A 337 -8.09 6.12 1.09
C PHE A 337 -9.28 5.49 1.81
N ASP A 338 -9.07 4.28 2.28
CA ASP A 338 -9.91 3.56 3.22
C ASP A 338 -9.30 3.73 4.61
N VAL A 339 -9.99 4.46 5.49
CA VAL A 339 -9.40 4.99 6.73
C VAL A 339 -10.12 4.45 7.95
N LEU A 340 -9.36 3.99 8.93
CA LEU A 340 -9.85 3.63 10.25
C LEU A 340 -9.50 4.73 11.24
N TYR A 341 -10.52 5.29 11.90
CA TYR A 341 -10.38 6.33 12.90
C TYR A 341 -10.59 5.76 14.30
N ALA A 342 -9.87 6.31 15.27
CA ALA A 342 -10.09 6.09 16.70
C ALA A 342 -10.02 7.42 17.45
N GLY A 343 -11.19 8.03 17.67
CA GLY A 343 -11.38 9.26 18.44
C GLY A 343 -12.29 8.98 19.64
N GLY A 344 -11.84 9.35 20.84
CA GLY A 344 -12.53 9.03 22.09
C GLY A 344 -12.66 7.51 22.31
N ASP A 345 -13.88 7.02 22.43
CA ASP A 345 -14.20 5.58 22.62
C ASP A 345 -14.74 4.88 21.37
N LYS A 346 -14.83 5.59 20.24
CA LYS A 346 -15.36 5.04 18.99
C LYS A 346 -14.23 4.75 18.01
N VAL A 347 -14.33 3.57 17.40
CA VAL A 347 -13.49 3.16 16.27
C VAL A 347 -14.41 2.95 15.08
N PHE A 348 -14.16 3.63 13.97
CA PHE A 348 -15.03 3.56 12.79
C PHE A 348 -14.26 3.71 11.49
N PHE A 349 -14.83 3.13 10.45
CA PHE A 349 -14.29 3.15 9.10
C PHE A 349 -14.95 4.22 8.25
N LYS A 350 -14.16 4.92 7.44
CA LYS A 350 -14.68 5.89 6.46
C LYS A 350 -13.75 5.98 5.25
N LYS A 351 -14.34 6.05 4.05
CA LYS A 351 -13.64 6.39 2.82
C LYS A 351 -13.33 7.88 2.81
N GLN A 352 -12.08 8.25 2.60
CA GLN A 352 -11.60 9.62 2.74
C GLN A 352 -10.76 10.02 1.52
N VAL A 353 -10.87 11.27 1.10
CA VAL A 353 -10.02 11.85 0.06
C VAL A 353 -9.02 12.80 0.70
N PHE A 354 -7.76 12.68 0.31
CA PHE A 354 -6.69 13.60 0.65
C PHE A 354 -6.29 14.35 -0.60
N SER A 355 -6.15 15.67 -0.50
CA SER A 355 -5.50 16.46 -1.55
C SER A 355 -4.05 16.67 -1.15
N ALA A 356 -3.12 16.23 -2.00
CA ALA A 356 -1.69 16.32 -1.74
C ALA A 356 -1.01 17.09 -2.87
N THR A 357 -0.30 18.16 -2.51
CA THR A 357 0.51 18.96 -3.43
C THR A 357 1.95 18.50 -3.31
N LEU A 358 2.50 17.95 -4.39
CA LEU A 358 3.85 17.44 -4.45
C LEU A 358 4.72 18.31 -5.34
N LYS A 359 5.97 18.56 -4.93
CA LYS A 359 6.94 19.34 -5.71
C LYS A 359 8.21 18.53 -5.90
N ARG A 360 8.80 18.62 -7.10
CA ARG A 360 10.08 18.00 -7.43
C ARG A 360 10.80 18.79 -8.51
N ARG A 361 12.13 18.74 -8.49
CA ARG A 361 13.03 19.23 -9.52
C ARG A 361 13.19 18.18 -10.65
N THR A 362 13.11 18.59 -11.92
CA THR A 362 12.96 17.68 -13.07
C THR A 362 14.13 17.63 -14.03
N ASP A 363 15.14 18.50 -13.90
CA ASP A 363 16.42 18.40 -14.62
C ASP A 363 17.34 17.28 -14.07
N ILE A 364 17.02 16.75 -12.89
CA ILE A 364 17.71 15.61 -12.26
C ILE A 364 16.84 14.35 -12.41
N PRO A 365 17.36 13.23 -12.96
CA PRO A 365 16.61 11.99 -13.08
C PRO A 365 16.11 11.43 -11.74
N VAL A 366 14.97 10.73 -11.75
CA VAL A 366 14.46 10.06 -10.54
C VAL A 366 15.42 8.95 -10.11
N ASN A 367 15.73 8.86 -8.81
CA ASN A 367 16.32 7.67 -8.21
C ASN A 367 15.22 6.76 -7.64
N PHE A 368 14.94 5.62 -8.27
CA PHE A 368 13.86 4.73 -7.81
C PHE A 368 14.16 3.96 -6.51
N ASN A 369 15.38 4.07 -5.97
CA ASN A 369 15.76 3.52 -4.65
C ASN A 369 15.91 4.62 -3.57
N PHE A 370 15.45 5.85 -3.83
CA PHE A 370 15.51 6.89 -2.81
C PHE A 370 14.70 6.49 -1.56
N SER A 371 15.31 6.66 -0.38
CA SER A 371 14.66 6.46 0.93
C SER A 371 14.78 7.73 1.76
N MET A 372 13.67 8.17 2.36
CA MET A 372 13.67 9.35 3.23
C MET A 372 14.39 9.11 4.56
N THR A 373 14.63 7.85 4.93
CA THR A 373 15.35 7.51 6.17
C THR A 373 16.87 7.41 5.99
N LYS A 374 17.35 7.51 4.74
CA LYS A 374 18.76 7.32 4.39
C LYS A 374 19.18 8.29 3.30
N ILE A 375 19.57 9.48 3.73
CA ILE A 375 20.02 10.57 2.85
C ILE A 375 21.50 10.82 3.07
N ALA A 376 22.27 10.99 1.99
CA ALA A 376 23.66 11.45 2.05
C ALA A 376 23.72 12.98 1.89
N CYS A 377 24.27 13.69 2.87
CA CYS A 377 24.44 15.13 2.79
C CYS A 377 25.43 15.52 1.69
N PRO A 378 25.07 16.37 0.71
CA PRO A 378 25.96 16.74 -0.38
C PRO A 378 27.16 17.58 0.08
N SER A 379 27.06 18.25 1.24
CA SER A 379 28.13 19.13 1.73
C SER A 379 29.23 18.41 2.52
N CYS A 380 28.87 17.38 3.29
CA CYS A 380 29.84 16.68 4.17
C CYS A 380 29.87 15.16 3.97
N GLY A 381 29.01 14.60 3.11
CA GLY A 381 28.91 13.17 2.85
C GLY A 381 28.27 12.34 3.98
N ALA A 382 27.87 12.96 5.09
CA ALA A 382 27.28 12.24 6.21
C ALA A 382 25.87 11.72 5.87
N SER A 383 25.60 10.46 6.27
CA SER A 383 24.27 9.87 6.15
C SER A 383 23.38 10.31 7.30
N PHE A 384 22.13 10.71 7.04
CA PHE A 384 21.16 11.07 8.07
C PHE A 384 19.71 10.73 7.68
N ASP A 385 18.85 10.70 8.70
CA ASP A 385 17.43 10.38 8.60
C ASP A 385 16.59 11.66 8.46
N ALA A 386 15.97 11.84 7.28
CA ALA A 386 15.17 13.01 6.92
C ALA A 386 13.80 13.03 7.58
N THR A 387 13.40 11.94 8.24
CA THR A 387 12.16 11.87 9.01
C THR A 387 12.30 12.48 10.39
N LYS A 388 13.53 12.76 10.83
CA LYS A 388 13.85 13.30 12.16
C LYS A 388 14.56 14.64 12.13
N ASN A 389 15.25 14.97 11.04
CA ASN A 389 16.11 16.15 10.97
C ASN A 389 15.87 16.93 9.67
N LYS A 390 15.63 18.25 9.79
CA LYS A 390 15.50 19.17 8.66
C LYS A 390 16.83 19.66 8.08
N ASN A 391 17.88 19.62 8.88
CA ASN A 391 19.23 19.97 8.47
C ASN A 391 20.13 18.78 8.77
N CYS A 392 21.27 18.70 8.07
CA CYS A 392 22.28 17.70 8.38
C CYS A 392 22.72 17.88 9.84
N PRO A 393 22.60 16.85 10.71
CA PRO A 393 22.96 16.96 12.12
C PRO A 393 24.47 17.10 12.35
N TYR A 394 25.29 16.87 11.32
CA TYR A 394 26.74 16.91 11.39
C TYR A 394 27.33 18.27 10.97
N CYS A 395 26.87 18.83 9.85
CA CYS A 395 27.41 20.10 9.33
C CYS A 395 26.42 21.28 9.40
N GLY A 396 25.16 21.03 9.78
CA GLY A 396 24.12 22.05 9.91
C GLY A 396 23.51 22.53 8.58
N ASN A 397 24.03 22.10 7.42
CA ASN A 397 23.50 22.52 6.13
C ASN A 397 22.09 21.98 5.88
N LYS A 398 21.27 22.82 5.25
CA LYS A 398 19.93 22.45 4.78
C LYS A 398 20.07 21.44 3.65
N TYR A 399 19.24 20.41 3.69
CA TYR A 399 19.12 19.45 2.58
C TYR A 399 17.87 19.77 1.78
N GLU A 400 18.00 19.83 0.46
CA GLU A 400 16.90 20.17 -0.44
C GLU A 400 16.29 18.89 -1.03
N ILE A 401 15.28 18.34 -0.36
CA ILE A 401 14.72 17.04 -0.79
C ILE A 401 14.11 17.06 -2.20
N THR A 402 13.67 18.24 -2.67
CA THR A 402 13.08 18.42 -3.99
C THR A 402 14.05 18.13 -5.12
N THR A 403 15.37 18.10 -4.86
CA THR A 403 16.39 17.71 -5.87
C THR A 403 16.45 16.21 -6.08
N ASP A 404 16.29 15.42 -5.02
CA ASP A 404 16.50 13.97 -5.05
C ASP A 404 15.20 13.17 -5.16
N ASP A 405 14.08 13.71 -4.67
CA ASP A 405 12.77 13.07 -4.78
C ASP A 405 11.60 14.07 -4.61
N TRP A 406 10.37 13.55 -4.57
CA TRP A 406 9.17 14.32 -4.31
C TRP A 406 9.08 14.80 -2.86
N ALA A 407 8.82 16.10 -2.68
CA ALA A 407 8.44 16.71 -1.42
C ALA A 407 6.93 16.92 -1.34
N LEU A 408 6.36 16.78 -0.15
CA LEU A 408 4.97 17.05 0.16
C LEU A 408 4.82 18.50 0.65
N VAL A 409 4.38 19.38 -0.24
CA VAL A 409 4.24 20.82 0.03
C VAL A 409 2.95 21.14 0.78
N GLU A 410 1.88 20.39 0.51
CA GLU A 410 0.60 20.59 1.19
C GLU A 410 -0.15 19.27 1.29
N LEU A 411 -0.85 19.06 2.41
CA LEU A 411 -1.73 17.93 2.62
C LEU A 411 -3.05 18.40 3.25
N LYS A 412 -4.14 18.29 2.49
CA LYS A 412 -5.49 18.68 2.89
C LYS A 412 -6.39 17.48 3.08
N TYR A 413 -7.24 17.59 4.08
CA TYR A 413 -8.30 16.64 4.43
C TYR A 413 -9.64 17.15 3.87
N ASN A 414 -10.27 16.39 2.95
CA ASN A 414 -11.45 16.87 2.21
C ASN A 414 -12.80 16.29 2.66
#